data_AF-A0A126YVE6-F1
#
_entry.id   AF-A0A126YVE6-F1
#
_cell.length_a   1.000
_cell.length_b   1.000
_cell.length_c   1.000
_cell.angle_alpha   90.00
_cell.angle_beta   90.00
_cell.angle_gamma   90.00
#
_symmetry.space_group_name_H-M   'P 1'
#
loop_
_entity.id
_entity.type
_entity.pdbx_description
1 polymer ?
#
loop_
_entity_poly.entity_id
_entity_poly.type
_entity_poly.pdbx_seq_one_letter_code
_entity_poly.pdbx_strand_id
1 'polypeptide(L)'
;MVPMNDPSNRPFSDRDVHDALAQADAQHGAEIAKILDTTSLRLPKPVVTELNRTRKGLKFSKTESLVSLEHDLLLMRIYGSWPRVVRAIDRIMGMPLLPAPPFEPLRMAVHDALWHADRTGDNDLTTRLRRFVEDDDYEPQFLDEDSVLFAHPLDDPHWRLALGLEKRAGAYVLPPAARMDPFLRDLSLLSTIWAYGGSPVWPMDRLEHERARLEAGLLALPGMSKTT
;
A
#
# COMPACT_ATOMS: atom_id res chain seq x y z
N MET A 1 -41.26 -18.35 -14.23
CA MET A 1 -40.46 -17.80 -13.12
C MET A 1 -39.73 -16.59 -13.66
N VAL A 2 -40.07 -15.40 -13.16
CA VAL A 2 -39.30 -14.18 -13.41
C VAL A 2 -38.13 -14.21 -12.41
N PRO A 3 -36.87 -14.03 -12.83
CA PRO A 3 -35.78 -13.94 -11.87
C PRO A 3 -36.06 -12.73 -10.97
N MET A 4 -36.13 -12.96 -9.65
CA MET A 4 -36.09 -11.87 -8.69
C MET A 4 -34.76 -11.16 -8.91
N ASN A 5 -34.81 -9.91 -9.38
CA ASN A 5 -33.69 -9.00 -9.28
C ASN A 5 -33.34 -8.91 -7.80
N ASP A 6 -32.24 -9.53 -7.41
CA ASP A 6 -31.68 -9.37 -6.08
C ASP A 6 -31.21 -7.91 -5.97
N PRO A 7 -31.86 -7.07 -5.14
CA PRO A 7 -31.47 -5.67 -5.00
C PRO A 7 -30.07 -5.49 -4.41
N SER A 8 -29.45 -6.54 -3.88
CA SER A 8 -28.05 -6.53 -3.43
C SER A 8 -27.04 -6.49 -4.57
N ASN A 9 -27.45 -6.78 -5.82
CA ASN A 9 -26.54 -6.84 -6.97
C ASN A 9 -26.61 -5.60 -7.88
N ARG A 10 -27.02 -4.44 -7.34
CA ARG A 10 -26.97 -3.19 -8.09
C ARG A 10 -25.53 -2.67 -8.08
N PRO A 11 -24.89 -2.45 -9.25
CA PRO A 11 -23.57 -1.83 -9.27
C PRO A 11 -23.65 -0.44 -8.61
N PHE A 12 -22.66 -0.12 -7.78
CA PHE A 12 -22.54 1.19 -7.16
C PHE A 12 -22.48 2.28 -8.22
N SER A 13 -23.21 3.38 -8.01
CA SER A 13 -23.13 4.52 -8.92
C SER A 13 -21.87 5.34 -8.63
N ASP A 14 -21.40 6.10 -9.63
CA ASP A 14 -20.31 7.07 -9.44
C ASP A 14 -20.59 8.05 -8.29
N ARG A 15 -21.88 8.34 -8.06
CA ARG A 15 -22.33 9.18 -6.95
C ARG A 15 -22.10 8.50 -5.60
N ASP A 16 -22.40 7.21 -5.46
CA ASP A 16 -22.18 6.46 -4.22
C ASP A 16 -20.68 6.44 -3.86
N VAL A 17 -19.83 6.20 -4.87
CA VAL A 17 -18.37 6.25 -4.72
C VAL A 17 -17.90 7.65 -4.30
N HIS A 18 -18.39 8.69 -4.97
CA HIS A 18 -18.04 10.07 -4.64
C HIS A 18 -18.47 10.43 -3.20
N ASP A 19 -19.69 10.10 -2.82
CA ASP A 19 -20.25 10.43 -1.50
C ASP A 19 -19.49 9.67 -0.38
N ALA A 20 -19.13 8.41 -0.62
CA ALA A 20 -18.31 7.62 0.31
C ALA A 20 -16.89 8.20 0.46
N LEU A 21 -16.23 8.62 -0.62
CA LEU A 21 -14.91 9.27 -0.56
C LEU A 21 -14.96 10.64 0.12
N ALA A 22 -16.01 11.43 -0.12
CA ALA A 22 -16.21 12.71 0.54
C ALA A 22 -16.44 12.53 2.05
N GLN A 23 -17.23 11.52 2.44
CA GLN A 23 -17.41 11.15 3.84
C GLN A 23 -16.08 10.73 4.47
N ALA A 24 -15.28 9.91 3.78
CA ALA A 24 -13.97 9.47 4.26
C ALA A 24 -13.01 10.65 4.50
N ASP A 25 -12.95 11.61 3.56
CA ASP A 25 -12.14 12.83 3.69
C ASP A 25 -12.55 13.63 4.94
N ALA A 26 -13.86 13.84 5.12
CA ALA A 26 -14.41 14.62 6.21
C ALA A 26 -14.19 13.97 7.59
N GLN A 27 -14.32 12.65 7.68
CA GLN A 27 -14.30 11.92 8.96
C GLN A 27 -12.90 11.47 9.38
N HIS A 28 -12.01 11.17 8.43
CA HIS A 28 -10.74 10.51 8.72
C HIS A 28 -9.51 11.27 8.23
N GLY A 29 -9.64 12.12 7.19
CA GLY A 29 -8.50 12.74 6.51
C GLY A 29 -7.58 13.55 7.45
N ALA A 30 -8.16 14.38 8.32
CA ALA A 30 -7.39 15.19 9.25
C ALA A 30 -6.59 14.37 10.27
N GLU A 31 -7.17 13.27 10.77
CA GLU A 31 -6.49 12.39 11.74
C GLU A 31 -5.39 11.57 11.07
N ILE A 32 -5.63 11.02 9.88
CA ILE A 32 -4.61 10.30 9.11
C ILE A 32 -3.45 11.23 8.77
N ALA A 33 -3.72 12.47 8.33
CA ALA A 33 -2.67 13.46 8.09
C ALA A 33 -1.82 13.77 9.34
N LYS A 34 -2.41 13.75 10.55
CA LYS A 34 -1.63 13.89 11.79
C LYS A 34 -0.73 12.68 12.05
N ILE A 35 -1.18 11.47 11.72
CA ILE A 35 -0.40 10.24 11.89
C ILE A 35 0.87 10.26 11.03
N LEU A 36 0.77 10.81 9.82
CA LEU A 36 1.89 11.00 8.89
C LEU A 36 2.90 12.10 9.32
N ASP A 37 2.70 12.77 10.45
CA ASP A 37 3.65 13.79 10.94
C ASP A 37 5.04 13.19 11.24
N THR A 38 6.05 13.65 10.53
CA THR A 38 7.42 13.10 10.63
C THR A 38 8.26 13.73 11.73
N THR A 39 7.76 14.75 12.45
CA THR A 39 8.58 15.63 13.31
C THR A 39 9.32 14.86 14.42
N SER A 40 8.74 13.74 14.87
CA SER A 40 9.29 12.89 15.92
C SER A 40 9.88 11.58 15.41
N LEU A 41 10.00 11.41 14.08
CA LEU A 41 10.48 10.19 13.45
C LEU A 41 11.90 10.39 12.93
N ARG A 42 12.78 9.41 13.19
CA ARG A 42 14.12 9.35 12.59
C ARG A 42 14.03 8.62 11.26
N LEU A 43 13.70 9.38 10.21
CA LEU A 43 13.53 8.84 8.86
C LEU A 43 14.55 9.45 7.90
N PRO A 44 14.95 8.72 6.85
CA PRO A 44 15.77 9.29 5.79
C PRO A 44 15.06 10.45 5.10
N LYS A 45 15.83 11.44 4.63
CA LYS A 45 15.28 12.65 4.00
C LYS A 45 14.28 12.37 2.85
N PRO A 46 14.52 11.41 1.94
CA PRO A 46 13.55 11.10 0.88
C PRO A 46 12.18 10.67 1.45
N VAL A 47 12.18 9.83 2.48
CA VAL A 47 10.97 9.37 3.19
C VAL A 47 10.26 10.54 3.86
N VAL A 48 11.00 11.42 4.55
CA VAL A 48 10.43 12.63 5.16
C VAL A 48 9.78 13.53 4.13
N THR A 49 10.39 13.70 2.95
CA THR A 49 9.83 14.51 1.87
C THR A 49 8.51 13.92 1.37
N GLU A 50 8.46 12.60 1.18
CA GLU A 50 7.27 11.92 0.68
C GLU A 50 6.11 11.99 1.66
N LEU A 51 6.33 11.60 2.93
CA LEU A 51 5.29 11.66 3.96
C LEU A 51 4.72 13.06 4.15
N ASN A 52 5.57 14.10 4.08
CA ASN A 52 5.10 15.48 4.20
C ASN A 52 4.34 15.97 2.96
N ARG A 53 4.62 15.43 1.77
CA ARG A 53 3.88 15.72 0.54
C ARG A 53 2.45 15.18 0.67
N THR A 54 2.30 13.90 1.00
CA THR A 54 1.00 13.26 1.21
C THR A 54 0.23 13.91 2.34
N ARG A 55 0.87 14.11 3.50
CA ARG A 55 0.23 14.78 4.65
C ARG A 55 -0.42 16.12 4.31
N LYS A 56 0.26 16.95 3.52
CA LYS A 56 -0.24 18.28 3.13
C LYS A 56 -1.31 18.21 2.03
N GLY A 57 -1.24 17.18 1.18
CA GLY A 57 -2.08 17.02 0.01
C GLY A 57 -3.18 15.96 0.13
N LEU A 58 -3.34 15.32 1.29
CA LEU A 58 -4.21 14.16 1.46
C LEU A 58 -5.66 14.49 1.08
N LYS A 59 -6.15 13.82 0.04
CA LYS A 59 -7.51 13.92 -0.47
C LYS A 59 -8.04 12.58 -0.93
N PHE A 60 -9.08 12.08 -0.26
CA PHE A 60 -9.65 10.77 -0.59
C PHE A 60 -10.32 10.75 -1.96
N SER A 61 -10.82 11.88 -2.45
CA SER A 61 -11.38 12.00 -3.80
C SER A 61 -10.35 11.86 -4.94
N LYS A 62 -9.06 11.71 -4.63
CA LYS A 62 -7.98 11.59 -5.62
C LYS A 62 -7.24 10.27 -5.46
N THR A 63 -7.31 9.41 -6.48
CA THR A 63 -6.60 8.12 -6.50
C THR A 63 -5.10 8.25 -6.25
N GLU A 64 -4.44 9.24 -6.86
CA GLU A 64 -3.00 9.52 -6.64
C GLU A 64 -2.66 9.78 -5.16
N SER A 65 -3.59 10.38 -4.41
CA SER A 65 -3.42 10.68 -3.00
C SER A 65 -3.61 9.44 -2.13
N LEU A 66 -4.48 8.52 -2.55
CA LEU A 66 -4.71 7.26 -1.86
C LEU A 66 -3.53 6.29 -2.06
N VAL A 67 -2.99 6.22 -3.29
CA VAL A 67 -1.73 5.50 -3.57
C VAL A 67 -0.58 6.07 -2.75
N SER A 68 -0.45 7.41 -2.68
CA SER A 68 0.59 8.03 -1.85
C SER A 68 0.41 7.71 -0.36
N LEU A 69 -0.84 7.66 0.14
CA LEU A 69 -1.13 7.26 1.53
C LEU A 69 -0.74 5.81 1.79
N GLU A 70 -1.13 4.89 0.91
CA GLU A 70 -0.76 3.47 0.99
C GLU A 70 0.76 3.29 1.06
N HIS A 71 1.48 3.91 0.12
CA HIS A 71 2.95 3.92 0.07
C HIS A 71 3.58 4.47 1.35
N ASP A 72 3.04 5.57 1.89
CA ASP A 72 3.55 6.17 3.12
C ASP A 72 3.34 5.28 4.35
N LEU A 73 2.20 4.59 4.46
CA LEU A 73 1.94 3.64 5.54
C LEU A 73 2.91 2.46 5.47
N LEU A 74 3.18 1.95 4.27
CA LEU A 74 4.15 0.89 4.03
C LEU A 74 5.58 1.33 4.39
N LEU A 75 5.98 2.56 4.02
CA LEU A 75 7.25 3.16 4.45
C LEU A 75 7.31 3.27 5.98
N MET A 76 6.27 3.82 6.62
CA MET A 76 6.22 3.94 8.08
C MET A 76 6.39 2.58 8.77
N ARG A 77 5.79 1.51 8.24
CA ARG A 77 5.99 0.14 8.73
C ARG A 77 7.46 -0.28 8.60
N ILE A 78 8.05 -0.17 7.41
CA ILE A 78 9.45 -0.57 7.13
C ILE A 78 10.43 0.16 8.06
N TYR A 79 10.17 1.43 8.35
CA TYR A 79 10.99 2.23 9.26
C TYR A 79 10.63 2.07 10.75
N GLY A 80 9.78 1.10 11.12
CA GLY A 80 9.50 0.74 12.51
C GLY A 80 8.51 1.65 13.23
N SER A 81 7.71 2.42 12.50
CA SER A 81 6.64 3.26 13.05
C SER A 81 5.31 2.52 13.17
N TRP A 82 5.35 1.21 13.47
CA TRP A 82 4.19 0.32 13.46
C TRP A 82 2.98 0.81 14.28
N PRO A 83 3.13 1.31 15.53
CA PRO A 83 1.99 1.81 16.30
C PRO A 83 1.24 2.96 15.62
N ARG A 84 1.91 3.72 14.75
CA ARG A 84 1.27 4.78 13.97
C ARG A 84 0.49 4.22 12.80
N VAL A 85 1.06 3.23 12.11
CA VAL A 85 0.41 2.52 11.01
C VAL A 85 -0.89 1.89 11.50
N VAL A 86 -0.88 1.15 12.62
CA VAL A 86 -2.10 0.54 13.19
C VAL A 86 -3.20 1.58 13.40
N ARG A 87 -2.88 2.75 13.97
CA ARG A 87 -3.87 3.83 14.15
C ARG A 87 -4.44 4.36 12.84
N ALA A 88 -3.67 4.38 11.75
CA ALA A 88 -4.18 4.78 10.44
C ALA A 88 -5.08 3.70 9.85
N ILE A 89 -4.66 2.43 9.98
CA ILE A 89 -5.42 1.26 9.54
C ILE A 89 -6.77 1.19 10.28
N ASP A 90 -6.81 1.46 11.59
CA ASP A 90 -8.06 1.55 12.35
C ASP A 90 -9.03 2.59 11.78
N ARG A 91 -8.51 3.71 11.25
CA ARG A 91 -9.34 4.72 10.59
C ARG A 91 -9.82 4.24 9.23
N ILE A 92 -8.96 3.59 8.45
CA ILE A 92 -9.29 3.05 7.12
C ILE A 92 -10.38 1.98 7.23
N MET A 93 -10.25 1.05 8.19
CA MET A 93 -11.26 0.02 8.44
C MET A 93 -12.62 0.57 8.88
N GLY A 94 -12.66 1.81 9.38
CA GLY A 94 -13.91 2.50 9.73
C GLY A 94 -14.61 3.19 8.56
N MET A 95 -14.03 3.15 7.36
CA MET A 95 -14.58 3.79 6.16
C MET A 95 -15.54 2.85 5.40
N PRO A 96 -16.54 3.39 4.70
CA PRO A 96 -17.35 2.59 3.78
C PRO A 96 -16.58 2.31 2.48
N LEU A 97 -15.65 1.34 2.52
CA LEU A 97 -14.87 0.94 1.35
C LEU A 97 -15.76 0.17 0.36
N LEU A 98 -16.39 0.87 -0.59
CA LEU A 98 -17.15 0.20 -1.65
C LEU A 98 -16.22 -0.68 -2.49
N PRO A 99 -16.67 -1.82 -3.04
CA PRO A 99 -15.90 -2.67 -3.95
C PRO A 99 -15.76 -1.99 -5.33
N ALA A 100 -15.04 -0.86 -5.33
CA ALA A 100 -14.81 0.00 -6.48
C ALA A 100 -13.33 0.39 -6.55
N PRO A 101 -12.76 0.58 -7.75
CA PRO A 101 -11.32 0.82 -7.94
C PRO A 101 -10.72 1.96 -7.10
N PRO A 102 -11.39 3.10 -6.85
CA PRO A 102 -10.80 4.17 -6.04
C PRO A 102 -10.43 3.77 -4.61
N PHE A 103 -11.05 2.73 -4.04
CA PHE A 103 -10.77 2.26 -2.68
C PHE A 103 -9.67 1.19 -2.62
N GLU A 104 -9.17 0.72 -3.77
CA GLU A 104 -8.16 -0.34 -3.86
C GLU A 104 -6.87 -0.02 -3.08
N PRO A 105 -6.26 1.18 -3.16
CA PRO A 105 -5.06 1.50 -2.36
C PRO A 105 -5.29 1.39 -0.85
N LEU A 106 -6.50 1.69 -0.37
CA LEU A 106 -6.84 1.59 1.05
C LEU A 106 -6.93 0.13 1.50
N ARG A 107 -7.47 -0.76 0.65
CA ARG A 107 -7.46 -2.20 0.89
C ARG A 107 -6.04 -2.75 0.89
N MET A 108 -5.22 -2.35 -0.08
CA MET A 108 -3.81 -2.76 -0.16
C MET A 108 -3.02 -2.37 1.10
N ALA A 109 -3.30 -1.19 1.68
CA ALA A 109 -2.73 -0.79 2.96
C ALA A 109 -3.17 -1.71 4.13
N VAL A 110 -4.44 -2.13 4.15
CA VAL A 110 -4.96 -3.11 5.14
C VAL A 110 -4.32 -4.48 4.94
N HIS A 111 -4.12 -4.93 3.69
CA HIS A 111 -3.44 -6.18 3.36
C HIS A 111 -1.98 -6.19 3.83
N ASP A 112 -1.25 -5.08 3.63
CA ASP A 112 0.13 -4.92 4.15
C ASP A 112 0.16 -5.01 5.68
N ALA A 113 -0.80 -4.36 6.34
CA ALA A 113 -0.92 -4.41 7.79
C ALA A 113 -1.26 -5.82 8.31
N LEU A 114 -2.14 -6.55 7.61
CA LEU A 114 -2.51 -7.92 7.95
C LEU A 114 -1.29 -8.84 7.84
N TRP A 115 -0.55 -8.76 6.74
CA TRP A 115 0.68 -9.51 6.56
C TRP A 115 1.68 -9.25 7.70
N HIS A 116 1.86 -7.97 8.08
CA HIS A 116 2.83 -7.63 9.13
C HIS A 116 2.38 -8.09 10.53
N ALA A 117 1.09 -7.94 10.85
CA ALA A 117 0.51 -8.40 12.11
C ALA A 117 0.71 -9.91 12.30
N ASP A 118 0.44 -10.70 11.25
CA ASP A 118 0.63 -12.15 11.23
C ASP A 118 2.09 -12.52 11.51
N ARG A 119 3.02 -11.85 10.83
CA ARG A 119 4.47 -12.09 10.96
C ARG A 119 5.07 -11.69 12.31
N THR A 120 4.47 -10.71 12.97
CA THR A 120 4.90 -10.26 14.28
C THR A 120 4.21 -11.01 15.43
N GLY A 121 3.25 -11.89 15.11
CA GLY A 121 2.49 -12.66 16.10
C GLY A 121 1.43 -11.84 16.84
N ASP A 122 0.99 -10.71 16.28
CA ASP A 122 -0.11 -9.91 16.85
C ASP A 122 -1.46 -10.55 16.48
N ASN A 123 -1.83 -11.58 17.25
CA ASN A 123 -3.01 -12.40 16.98
C ASN A 123 -4.33 -11.61 17.03
N ASP A 124 -4.43 -10.63 17.94
CA ASP A 124 -5.64 -9.82 18.12
C ASP A 124 -5.85 -8.91 16.89
N LEU A 125 -4.78 -8.23 16.46
CA LEU A 125 -4.85 -7.39 15.26
C LEU A 125 -5.06 -8.23 14.00
N THR A 126 -4.36 -9.36 13.88
CA THR A 126 -4.49 -10.29 12.74
C THR A 126 -5.94 -10.77 12.59
N THR A 127 -6.57 -11.19 13.68
CA THR A 127 -7.97 -11.65 13.68
C THR A 127 -8.91 -10.54 13.21
N ARG A 128 -8.70 -9.31 13.69
CA ARG A 128 -9.54 -8.17 13.34
C ARG A 128 -9.38 -7.75 11.87
N LEU A 129 -8.14 -7.68 11.38
CA LEU A 129 -7.84 -7.35 9.99
C LEU A 129 -8.35 -8.43 9.04
N ARG A 130 -8.22 -9.71 9.40
CA ARG A 130 -8.67 -10.82 8.57
C ARG A 130 -10.18 -10.81 8.36
N ARG A 131 -10.97 -10.57 9.42
CA ARG A 131 -12.43 -10.40 9.30
C ARG A 131 -12.80 -9.29 8.33
N PHE A 132 -12.10 -8.16 8.41
CA PHE A 132 -12.34 -7.04 7.50
C PHE A 132 -12.06 -7.41 6.03
N VAL A 133 -10.99 -8.16 5.76
CA VAL A 133 -10.65 -8.62 4.41
C VAL A 133 -11.64 -9.69 3.91
N GLU A 134 -12.08 -10.60 4.78
CA GLU A 134 -13.03 -11.67 4.42
C GLU A 134 -14.47 -11.17 4.25
N ASP A 135 -14.87 -10.12 4.96
CA ASP A 135 -16.18 -9.47 4.84
C ASP A 135 -16.26 -8.50 3.64
N ASP A 136 -15.18 -8.34 2.88
CA ASP A 136 -15.07 -7.44 1.75
C ASP A 136 -15.46 -8.16 0.46
N ASP A 137 -16.54 -7.73 -0.19
CA ASP A 137 -17.00 -8.27 -1.49
C ASP A 137 -16.08 -7.88 -2.67
N TYR A 138 -14.88 -7.37 -2.41
CA TYR A 138 -13.92 -6.95 -3.41
C TYR A 138 -13.00 -8.10 -3.83
N GLU A 139 -12.87 -8.27 -5.15
CA GLU A 139 -11.90 -9.17 -5.76
C GLU A 139 -10.92 -8.36 -6.63
N PRO A 140 -9.62 -8.35 -6.31
CA PRO A 140 -8.63 -7.64 -7.11
C PRO A 140 -8.48 -8.28 -8.49
N GLN A 141 -8.67 -7.48 -9.54
CA GLN A 141 -8.67 -7.94 -10.93
C GLN A 141 -7.32 -8.55 -11.37
N PHE A 142 -6.24 -8.18 -10.70
CA PHE A 142 -4.89 -8.63 -11.02
C PHE A 142 -4.47 -9.93 -10.30
N LEU A 143 -5.33 -10.59 -9.51
CA LEU A 143 -4.92 -11.81 -8.78
C LEU A 143 -4.53 -12.97 -9.71
N ASP A 144 -5.26 -13.12 -10.81
CA ASP A 144 -5.15 -14.25 -11.74
C ASP A 144 -4.50 -13.88 -13.09
N GLU A 145 -4.09 -12.62 -13.26
CA GLU A 145 -3.43 -12.19 -14.48
C GLU A 145 -1.95 -12.56 -14.45
N ASP A 146 -1.47 -13.32 -15.44
CA ASP A 146 -0.02 -13.52 -15.70
C ASP A 146 0.72 -12.18 -15.90
N SER A 147 -0.02 -11.10 -16.17
CA SER A 147 0.45 -9.75 -16.42
C SER A 147 0.37 -8.81 -15.23
N VAL A 148 0.34 -9.28 -13.97
CA VAL A 148 0.53 -8.38 -12.82
C VAL A 148 1.76 -7.54 -13.12
N LEU A 149 1.54 -6.22 -13.25
CA LEU A 149 2.52 -5.27 -13.73
C LEU A 149 3.57 -4.97 -12.65
N PHE A 150 4.16 -6.01 -12.06
CA PHE A 150 5.33 -5.91 -11.21
C PHE A 150 6.41 -5.15 -11.98
N ALA A 151 6.97 -4.13 -11.34
CA ALA A 151 8.06 -3.36 -11.90
C ALA A 151 9.37 -4.16 -11.92
N HIS A 152 9.51 -5.16 -11.02
CA HIS A 152 10.70 -5.98 -10.86
C HIS A 152 11.99 -5.14 -10.77
N PRO A 153 12.04 -4.13 -9.87
CA PRO A 153 13.08 -3.10 -9.86
C PRO A 153 14.50 -3.64 -9.64
N LEU A 154 14.61 -4.87 -9.11
CA LEU A 154 15.88 -5.52 -8.82
C LEU A 154 16.36 -6.45 -9.93
N ASP A 155 15.50 -6.81 -10.88
CA ASP A 155 15.79 -7.81 -11.93
C ASP A 155 16.10 -7.17 -13.29
N ASP A 156 15.54 -5.99 -13.57
CA ASP A 156 15.84 -5.24 -14.80
C ASP A 156 17.09 -4.35 -14.63
N PRO A 157 18.15 -4.55 -15.44
CA PRO A 157 19.32 -3.68 -15.44
C PRO A 157 19.00 -2.18 -15.64
N HIS A 158 17.96 -1.85 -16.41
CA HIS A 158 17.55 -0.46 -16.63
C HIS A 158 17.02 0.16 -15.34
N TRP A 159 16.17 -0.56 -14.60
CA TRP A 159 15.70 -0.12 -13.30
C TRP A 159 16.86 0.03 -12.31
N ARG A 160 17.75 -0.97 -12.22
CA ARG A 160 18.90 -0.92 -11.30
C ARG A 160 19.79 0.30 -11.53
N LEU A 161 20.02 0.68 -12.79
CA LEU A 161 20.71 1.92 -13.16
C LEU A 161 19.91 3.17 -12.78
N ALA A 162 18.62 3.23 -13.15
CA ALA A 162 17.74 4.37 -12.87
C ALA A 162 17.57 4.63 -11.37
N LEU A 163 17.63 3.57 -10.56
CA LEU A 163 17.53 3.61 -9.10
C LEU A 163 18.86 3.96 -8.42
N GLY A 164 19.97 3.97 -9.16
CA GLY A 164 21.30 4.24 -8.64
C GLY A 164 21.89 3.09 -7.81
N LEU A 165 21.38 1.86 -7.99
CA LEU A 165 21.95 0.64 -7.42
C LEU A 165 23.22 0.21 -8.16
N GLU A 166 23.37 0.64 -9.42
CA GLU A 166 24.55 0.41 -10.24
C GLU A 166 25.19 1.72 -10.67
N LYS A 167 26.54 1.75 -10.68
CA LYS A 167 27.31 2.93 -11.08
C LYS A 167 27.69 2.82 -12.56
N ARG A 168 27.11 3.69 -13.40
CA ARG A 168 27.50 3.87 -14.79
C ARG A 168 27.64 5.34 -15.13
N ALA A 169 28.79 5.72 -15.70
CA ALA A 169 29.03 7.10 -16.10
C ALA A 169 27.99 7.56 -17.13
N GLY A 170 27.39 8.75 -16.89
CA GLY A 170 26.40 9.35 -17.78
C GLY A 170 24.99 8.75 -17.72
N ALA A 171 24.72 7.77 -16.84
CA ALA A 171 23.38 7.25 -16.66
C ALA A 171 22.47 8.26 -15.95
N TYR A 172 21.23 8.40 -16.42
CA TYR A 172 20.21 9.16 -15.71
C TYR A 172 19.74 8.37 -14.48
N VAL A 173 19.86 8.98 -13.30
CA VAL A 173 19.37 8.41 -12.05
C VAL A 173 18.15 9.23 -11.61
N LEU A 174 17.06 8.53 -11.28
CA LEU A 174 15.81 9.14 -10.83
C LEU A 174 16.04 10.04 -9.60
N PRO A 175 15.22 11.07 -9.39
CA PRO A 175 15.20 11.81 -8.15
C PRO A 175 14.98 10.88 -6.94
N PRO A 176 15.61 11.11 -5.77
CA PRO A 176 15.55 10.18 -4.64
C PRO A 176 14.15 9.71 -4.24
N ALA A 177 13.15 10.62 -4.22
CA ALA A 177 11.78 10.26 -3.86
C ALA A 177 11.14 9.27 -4.87
N ALA A 178 11.39 9.47 -6.17
CA ALA A 178 10.84 8.62 -7.24
C ALA A 178 11.47 7.22 -7.31
N ARG A 179 12.58 6.98 -6.60
CA ARG A 179 13.25 5.66 -6.59
C ARG A 179 12.50 4.62 -5.77
N MET A 180 11.67 5.07 -4.82
CA MET A 180 10.94 4.16 -3.93
C MET A 180 9.75 3.52 -4.63
N ASP A 181 9.10 4.26 -5.53
CA ASP A 181 7.80 3.92 -6.12
C ASP A 181 7.73 2.50 -6.72
N PRO A 182 8.70 2.03 -7.53
CA PRO A 182 8.67 0.67 -8.06
C PRO A 182 8.67 -0.43 -6.98
N PHE A 183 9.38 -0.19 -5.86
CA PHE A 183 9.41 -1.13 -4.75
C PHE A 183 8.11 -1.12 -3.96
N LEU A 184 7.58 0.06 -3.66
CA LEU A 184 6.37 0.21 -2.85
C LEU A 184 5.18 -0.42 -3.57
N ARG A 185 5.05 -0.17 -4.88
CA ARG A 185 4.02 -0.78 -5.73
C ARG A 185 4.08 -2.30 -5.71
N ASP A 186 5.26 -2.87 -5.97
CA ASP A 186 5.45 -4.32 -5.98
C ASP A 186 5.18 -4.93 -4.60
N LEU A 187 5.65 -4.30 -3.52
CA LEU A 187 5.39 -4.75 -2.14
C LEU A 187 3.90 -4.79 -1.83
N SER A 188 3.14 -3.76 -2.20
CA SER A 188 1.70 -3.72 -1.95
C SER A 188 0.91 -4.75 -2.76
N LEU A 189 1.33 -5.02 -4.00
CA LEU A 189 0.76 -6.11 -4.81
C LEU A 189 1.02 -7.46 -4.14
N LEU A 190 2.25 -7.71 -3.67
CA LEU A 190 2.58 -8.94 -2.94
C LEU A 190 1.76 -9.09 -1.65
N SER A 191 1.55 -8.00 -0.88
CA SER A 191 0.68 -8.03 0.31
C SER A 191 -0.74 -8.47 -0.04
N THR A 192 -1.26 -7.98 -1.18
CA THR A 192 -2.61 -8.30 -1.61
C THR A 192 -2.72 -9.74 -2.05
N ILE A 193 -1.82 -10.24 -2.91
CA ILE A 193 -1.82 -11.65 -3.31
C ILE A 193 -1.69 -12.56 -2.07
N TRP A 194 -0.88 -12.18 -1.09
CA TRP A 194 -0.75 -12.91 0.17
C TRP A 194 -2.06 -12.96 0.97
N ALA A 195 -2.78 -11.84 1.05
CA ALA A 195 -4.05 -11.76 1.79
C ALA A 195 -5.12 -12.70 1.23
N TYR A 196 -5.07 -13.01 -0.08
CA TYR A 196 -5.94 -13.99 -0.75
C TYR A 196 -5.37 -15.42 -0.75
N GLY A 197 -4.31 -15.68 0.01
CA GLY A 197 -3.74 -17.03 0.16
C GLY A 197 -2.75 -17.45 -0.93
N GLY A 198 -2.27 -16.49 -1.73
CA GLY A 198 -1.37 -16.73 -2.85
C GLY A 198 -2.09 -16.88 -4.18
N SER A 199 -1.33 -17.23 -5.22
CA SER A 199 -1.88 -17.64 -6.52
C SER A 199 -1.05 -18.76 -7.13
N PRO A 200 -1.51 -19.44 -8.20
CA PRO A 200 -0.74 -20.49 -8.88
C PRO A 200 0.65 -20.02 -9.35
N VAL A 201 0.77 -18.74 -9.73
CA VAL A 201 2.03 -18.13 -10.16
C VAL A 201 2.83 -17.53 -8.99
N TRP A 202 2.16 -17.15 -7.91
CA TRP A 202 2.75 -16.58 -6.70
C TRP A 202 2.37 -17.39 -5.46
N PRO A 203 2.96 -18.60 -5.27
CA PRO A 203 2.75 -19.37 -4.05
C PRO A 203 3.32 -18.62 -2.83
N MET A 204 2.78 -18.91 -1.65
CA MET A 204 3.10 -18.20 -0.40
C MET A 204 4.61 -18.08 -0.13
N ASP A 205 5.37 -19.16 -0.29
CA ASP A 205 6.83 -19.13 -0.04
C ASP A 205 7.56 -18.19 -1.01
N ARG A 206 7.11 -18.12 -2.26
CA ARG A 206 7.67 -17.21 -3.28
C ARG A 206 7.35 -15.76 -2.94
N LEU A 207 6.11 -15.47 -2.54
CA LEU A 207 5.68 -14.12 -2.12
C LEU A 207 6.56 -13.59 -1.00
N GLU A 208 6.77 -14.41 0.03
CA GLU A 208 7.55 -14.03 1.22
C GLU A 208 9.01 -13.78 0.90
N HIS A 209 9.61 -14.65 0.09
CA HIS A 209 10.98 -14.46 -0.36
C HIS A 209 11.15 -13.18 -1.17
N GLU A 210 10.26 -12.95 -2.13
CA GLU A 210 10.31 -11.77 -2.99
C GLU A 210 10.10 -10.47 -2.21
N ARG A 211 9.16 -10.49 -1.27
CA ARG A 211 8.88 -9.36 -0.40
C ARG A 211 10.10 -8.99 0.45
N ALA A 212 10.74 -9.97 1.09
CA ALA A 212 11.97 -9.74 1.85
C ALA A 212 13.10 -9.17 0.97
N ARG A 213 13.23 -9.67 -0.26
CA ARG A 213 14.20 -9.18 -1.25
C ARG A 213 13.94 -7.72 -1.62
N LEU A 214 12.68 -7.34 -1.89
CA LEU A 214 12.28 -5.98 -2.24
C LEU A 214 12.42 -5.01 -1.07
N GLU A 215 12.06 -5.40 0.16
CA GLU A 215 12.28 -4.56 1.34
C GLU A 215 13.76 -4.27 1.58
N ALA A 216 14.61 -5.30 1.44
CA ALA A 216 16.06 -5.12 1.51
C ALA A 216 16.59 -4.21 0.39
N GLY A 217 16.08 -4.37 -0.83
CA GLY A 217 16.40 -3.52 -1.97
C GLY A 217 16.03 -2.05 -1.77
N LEU A 218 14.82 -1.78 -1.25
CA LEU A 218 14.35 -0.44 -0.91
C LEU A 218 15.27 0.23 0.13
N LEU A 219 15.63 -0.50 1.18
CA LEU A 219 16.53 -0.01 2.23
C LEU A 219 17.98 0.20 1.74
N ALA A 220 18.38 -0.51 0.68
CA ALA A 220 19.70 -0.38 0.04
C ALA A 220 19.78 0.80 -0.95
N LEU A 221 18.67 1.46 -1.28
CA LEU A 221 18.68 2.62 -2.18
C LEU A 221 19.55 3.75 -1.62
N PRO A 222 20.26 4.51 -2.49
CA PRO A 222 21.09 5.61 -2.04
C PRO A 222 20.28 6.67 -1.27
N GLY A 223 20.64 6.90 -0.01
CA GLY A 223 19.98 7.85 0.89
C GLY A 223 18.79 7.28 1.67
N MET A 224 18.57 5.96 1.65
CA MET A 224 17.49 5.27 2.39
C MET A 224 17.96 4.50 3.63
N SER A 225 19.26 4.45 3.90
CA SER A 225 19.77 3.86 5.14
C SER A 225 19.19 4.56 6.37
N LYS A 226 18.76 3.80 7.38
CA LYS A 226 18.32 4.36 8.67
C LYS A 226 19.40 5.28 9.23
N THR A 227 19.05 6.51 9.55
CA THR A 227 19.92 7.45 10.26
C THR A 227 20.09 6.93 11.69
N THR A 228 21.26 6.37 11.97
CA THR A 228 21.69 5.95 13.32
C THR A 228 21.79 7.15 14.24
#